data_AF-A0A1V0U2J4-F1
#
_entry.id   AF-A0A1V0U2J4-F1
#
_cell.length_a   1.000
_cell.length_b   1.000
_cell.length_c   1.000
_cell.angle_alpha   90.00
_cell.angle_beta   90.00
_cell.angle_gamma   90.00
#
_symmetry.space_group_name_H-M   'P 1'
#
loop_
_entity.id
_entity.type
_entity.pdbx_description
1 polymer ?
#
loop_
_entity_poly.entity_id
_entity_poly.type
_entity_poly.pdbx_seq_one_letter_code
_entity_poly.pdbx_strand_id
1 'polypeptide(L)'
;MKSLTQDSNASTGKWLDAMNQHLAHKQSIEKYKFNWNTDYCSNSPDTQPGGYSFKMGCWRHDFGYRNYKSLVGNYYFKKDHKKRIDKALLRDLYSACDYKPWADPYPPAARARLKAACRKAARTYYGAVSAAG
;
A
#
# COMPACT_ATOMS: atom_id res chain seq x y z
N MET A 1 5.32 1.79 14.71
CA MET A 1 5.41 1.05 13.42
C MET A 1 4.34 -0.03 13.25
N LYS A 2 4.14 -0.96 14.20
CA LYS A 2 3.12 -2.03 14.08
C LYS A 2 1.72 -1.50 13.77
N SER A 3 1.29 -0.42 14.42
CA SER A 3 0.00 0.25 14.20
C SER A 3 -0.19 0.90 12.83
N LEU A 4 0.89 1.10 12.06
CA LEU A 4 0.88 1.70 10.71
C LEU A 4 0.89 0.63 9.60
N THR A 5 1.18 -0.62 9.97
CA THR A 5 1.43 -1.74 9.05
C THR A 5 0.52 -2.94 9.34
N GLN A 6 -0.59 -2.73 10.06
CA GLN A 6 -1.63 -3.76 10.15
C GLN A 6 -2.45 -3.79 8.88
N ASP A 7 -3.10 -4.92 8.69
CA ASP A 7 -3.98 -5.20 7.58
C ASP A 7 -5.42 -4.77 7.99
N SER A 8 -5.61 -3.48 8.24
CA SER A 8 -6.92 -2.93 8.62
C SER A 8 -7.08 -1.49 8.15
N ASN A 9 -8.32 -1.06 7.88
CA ASN A 9 -8.60 0.32 7.46
C ASN A 9 -8.14 1.35 8.49
N ALA A 10 -8.25 1.04 9.78
CA ALA A 10 -7.74 1.89 10.85
C ALA A 10 -6.23 2.08 10.77
N SER A 11 -5.48 1.03 10.39
CA SER A 11 -4.04 1.13 10.17
C SER A 11 -3.68 1.90 8.90
N THR A 12 -4.47 1.76 7.84
CA THR A 12 -4.30 2.56 6.62
C THR A 12 -4.49 4.04 6.93
N GLY A 13 -5.56 4.41 7.66
CA GLY A 13 -5.79 5.79 8.10
C GLY A 13 -4.65 6.34 8.96
N LYS A 14 -4.20 5.58 9.98
CA LYS A 14 -3.05 5.99 10.81
C LYS A 14 -1.76 6.18 10.01
N TRP A 15 -1.53 5.36 8.99
CA TRP A 15 -0.37 5.52 8.12
C TRP A 15 -0.49 6.76 7.23
N LEU A 16 -1.68 7.04 6.67
CA LEU A 16 -1.94 8.27 5.91
C LEU A 16 -1.73 9.52 6.78
N ASP A 17 -2.21 9.51 8.01
CA ASP A 17 -2.00 10.62 8.96
C ASP A 17 -0.51 10.81 9.27
N ALA A 18 0.22 9.72 9.53
CA ALA A 18 1.65 9.76 9.79
C ALA A 18 2.44 10.26 8.57
N MET A 19 2.05 9.85 7.37
CA MET A 19 2.64 10.31 6.11
C MET A 19 2.38 11.81 5.91
N ASN A 20 1.15 12.30 6.13
CA ASN A 20 0.83 13.72 6.05
C ASN A 20 1.62 14.54 7.07
N GLN A 21 1.78 14.03 8.29
CA GLN A 21 2.66 14.65 9.29
C GLN A 21 4.12 14.70 8.84
N HIS A 22 4.60 13.67 8.15
CA HIS A 22 5.96 13.63 7.63
C HIS A 22 6.16 14.65 6.51
N LEU A 23 5.22 14.71 5.57
CA LEU A 23 5.20 15.71 4.49
C LEU A 23 5.12 17.15 5.02
N ALA A 24 4.51 17.34 6.19
CA ALA A 24 4.43 18.63 6.88
C ALA A 24 5.58 18.86 7.89
N HIS A 25 6.64 18.06 7.85
CA HIS A 25 7.82 18.17 8.72
C HIS A 25 7.49 18.27 10.22
N LYS A 26 6.48 17.52 10.67
CA LYS A 26 6.06 17.55 12.08
C LYS A 26 7.04 16.75 12.94
N GLN A 27 7.56 17.39 13.98
CA GLN A 27 8.44 16.75 14.97
C GLN A 27 7.81 15.50 15.62
N SER A 28 6.47 15.43 15.68
CA SER A 28 5.73 14.27 16.20
C SER A 28 6.08 12.97 15.48
N ILE A 29 6.43 13.03 14.19
CA ILE A 29 6.78 11.86 13.39
C ILE A 29 8.27 11.80 13.02
N GLU A 30 8.91 12.94 12.77
CA GLU A 30 10.32 12.97 12.35
C GLU A 30 11.27 12.43 13.42
N LYS A 31 10.91 12.54 14.71
CA LYS A 31 11.69 11.98 15.82
C LYS A 31 11.95 10.47 15.71
N TYR A 32 11.10 9.74 14.98
CA TYR A 32 11.25 8.30 14.77
C TYR A 32 12.24 7.95 13.66
N LYS A 33 12.68 8.93 12.86
CA LYS A 33 13.63 8.76 11.74
C LYS A 33 13.25 7.59 10.80
N PHE A 34 11.95 7.42 10.55
CA PHE A 34 11.49 6.39 9.64
C PHE A 34 12.01 6.63 8.22
N ASN A 35 12.28 5.56 7.51
CA ASN A 35 12.54 5.60 6.08
C ASN A 35 11.20 5.76 5.34
N TRP A 36 11.02 6.91 4.71
CA TRP A 36 9.82 7.23 3.92
C TRP A 36 10.03 7.09 2.41
N ASN A 37 11.21 6.67 1.96
CA ASN A 37 11.52 6.52 0.55
C ASN A 37 10.63 5.44 -0.07
N THR A 38 10.19 5.68 -1.30
CA THR A 38 9.38 4.74 -2.08
C THR A 38 9.78 4.81 -3.54
N ASP A 39 9.76 3.65 -4.19
CA ASP A 39 9.84 3.48 -5.64
C ASP A 39 8.46 3.12 -6.22
N TYR A 40 7.41 3.32 -5.43
CA TYR A 40 6.03 2.94 -5.70
C TYR A 40 5.91 1.48 -6.12
N CYS A 41 5.15 1.18 -7.17
CA CYS A 41 4.81 -0.19 -7.51
C CYS A 41 5.88 -0.81 -8.41
N SER A 42 6.99 -1.28 -7.84
CA SER A 42 8.14 -1.83 -8.60
C SER A 42 7.81 -3.00 -9.54
N ASN A 43 6.80 -3.81 -9.22
CA ASN A 43 6.41 -5.00 -9.99
C ASN A 43 4.99 -4.94 -10.57
N SER A 44 4.37 -3.76 -10.58
CA SER A 44 3.03 -3.55 -11.12
C SER A 44 2.90 -2.12 -11.63
N PRO A 45 2.13 -1.85 -12.69
CA PRO A 45 1.81 -0.47 -13.04
C PRO A 45 1.24 0.30 -11.83
N ASP A 46 1.68 1.53 -11.62
CA ASP A 46 1.13 2.41 -10.58
C ASP A 46 -0.35 2.73 -10.83
N THR A 47 -0.70 2.94 -12.09
CA THR A 47 -2.04 3.31 -12.55
C THR A 47 -2.72 2.13 -13.21
N GLN A 48 -3.97 1.88 -12.83
CA GLN A 48 -4.79 0.80 -13.38
C GLN A 48 -5.94 1.37 -14.24
N PRO A 49 -6.47 0.58 -15.18
CA PRO A 49 -7.60 1.00 -16.01
C PRO A 49 -8.78 1.50 -15.18
N GLY A 50 -9.43 2.57 -15.64
CA GLY A 50 -10.54 3.20 -14.91
C GLY A 50 -10.11 4.27 -13.91
N GLY A 51 -8.84 4.66 -13.91
CA GLY A 51 -8.30 5.76 -13.10
C GLY A 51 -7.94 5.36 -11.67
N TYR A 52 -7.81 4.06 -11.38
CA TYR A 52 -7.36 3.61 -10.06
C TYR A 52 -5.84 3.79 -9.92
N SER A 53 -5.40 4.09 -8.71
CA SER A 53 -3.98 4.28 -8.39
C SER A 53 -3.56 3.38 -7.24
N PHE A 54 -2.49 2.62 -7.45
CA PHE A 54 -1.88 1.75 -6.45
C PHE A 54 -0.77 2.45 -5.64
N LYS A 55 -0.36 3.66 -6.04
CA LYS A 55 0.77 4.40 -5.45
C LYS A 55 0.74 4.44 -3.92
N MET A 56 -0.41 4.76 -3.32
CA MET A 56 -0.53 4.88 -1.86
C MET A 56 -0.37 3.53 -1.15
N GLY A 57 -0.92 2.45 -1.73
CA GLY A 57 -0.73 1.10 -1.20
C GLY A 57 0.73 0.66 -1.30
N CYS A 58 1.38 0.96 -2.42
CA CYS A 58 2.79 0.65 -2.65
C CYS A 58 3.71 1.44 -1.70
N TRP A 59 3.45 2.72 -1.49
CA TRP A 59 4.23 3.53 -0.55
C TRP A 59 4.13 3.00 0.90
N ARG A 60 2.93 2.59 1.34
CA ARG A 60 2.77 1.97 2.66
C ARG A 60 3.50 0.63 2.77
N HIS A 61 3.51 -0.15 1.69
CA HIS A 61 4.24 -1.41 1.60
C HIS A 61 5.75 -1.20 1.71
N ASP A 62 6.31 -0.27 0.93
CA ASP A 62 7.72 0.13 0.99
C ASP A 62 8.12 0.63 2.37
N PHE A 63 7.29 1.49 2.97
CA PHE A 63 7.48 1.97 4.33
C PHE A 63 7.61 0.80 5.30
N GLY A 64 6.70 -0.17 5.22
CA GLY A 64 6.77 -1.38 6.05
C GLY A 64 8.06 -2.17 5.80
N TYR A 65 8.37 -2.47 4.54
CA TYR A 65 9.53 -3.26 4.15
C TYR A 65 10.85 -2.63 4.61
N ARG A 66 11.07 -1.36 4.28
CA ARG A 66 12.33 -0.66 4.54
C ARG A 66 12.58 -0.51 6.04
N ASN A 67 11.55 -0.08 6.80
CA ASN A 67 11.72 0.13 8.23
C ASN A 67 11.83 -1.18 9.02
N TYR A 68 11.04 -2.21 8.71
CA TYR A 68 11.21 -3.49 9.40
C TYR A 68 12.52 -4.19 9.03
N LYS A 69 12.94 -4.18 7.76
CA LYS A 69 14.25 -4.74 7.37
C LYS A 69 15.40 -4.03 8.09
N SER A 70 15.35 -2.71 8.22
CA SER A 70 16.36 -1.94 8.97
C SER A 70 16.33 -2.21 10.47
N LEU A 71 15.15 -2.46 11.06
CA LEU A 71 14.99 -2.60 12.50
C LEU A 71 15.33 -4.01 13.00
N VAL A 72 14.87 -5.05 12.28
CA VAL A 72 14.99 -6.45 12.73
C VAL A 72 15.89 -7.30 11.84
N GLY A 73 16.43 -6.73 10.74
CA GLY A 73 17.19 -7.48 9.76
C GLY A 73 16.33 -8.33 8.83
N ASN A 74 16.91 -8.80 7.74
CA ASN A 74 16.19 -9.48 6.66
C ASN A 74 15.56 -10.82 7.10
N TYR A 75 16.26 -11.59 7.94
CA TYR A 75 15.77 -12.89 8.42
C TYR A 75 14.46 -12.77 9.22
N TYR A 76 14.46 -11.96 10.29
CA TYR A 76 13.28 -11.76 11.14
C TYR A 76 12.16 -11.00 10.41
N PHE A 77 12.52 -10.09 9.51
CA PHE A 77 11.53 -9.45 8.65
C PHE A 77 10.72 -10.48 7.84
N LYS A 78 11.40 -11.39 7.14
CA LYS A 78 10.76 -12.44 6.33
C LYS A 78 9.90 -13.36 7.19
N LYS A 79 10.42 -13.76 8.35
CA LYS A 79 9.76 -14.70 9.27
C LYS A 79 8.50 -14.12 9.92
N ASP A 80 8.58 -12.91 10.46
CA ASP A 80 7.60 -12.43 11.44
C ASP A 80 6.74 -11.24 10.97
N HIS A 81 7.13 -10.58 9.87
CA HIS A 81 6.54 -9.29 9.49
C HIS A 81 6.06 -9.22 8.04
N LYS A 82 6.81 -9.81 7.11
CA LYS A 82 6.54 -9.76 5.66
C LYS A 82 5.09 -10.13 5.32
N LYS A 83 4.62 -11.29 5.79
CA LYS A 83 3.25 -11.77 5.53
C LYS A 83 2.16 -10.76 5.92
N ARG A 84 2.34 -10.05 7.04
CA ARG A 84 1.38 -9.02 7.49
C ARG A 84 1.40 -7.81 6.57
N ILE A 85 2.58 -7.36 6.16
CA ILE A 85 2.75 -6.18 5.30
C ILE A 85 2.23 -6.47 3.89
N ASP A 86 2.45 -7.67 3.36
CA ASP A 86 1.90 -8.08 2.07
C ASP A 86 0.36 -8.15 2.10
N LYS A 87 -0.23 -8.68 3.18
CA LYS A 87 -1.69 -8.65 3.38
C LYS A 87 -2.24 -7.23 3.49
N ALA A 88 -1.47 -6.34 4.12
CA ALA A 88 -1.82 -4.93 4.25
C ALA A 88 -1.84 -4.25 2.87
N LEU A 89 -0.83 -4.52 2.02
CA LEU A 89 -0.81 -4.09 0.62
C LEU A 89 -2.06 -4.55 -0.13
N LEU A 90 -2.37 -5.86 -0.15
CA LEU A 90 -3.53 -6.37 -0.90
C LEU A 90 -4.83 -5.65 -0.53
N ARG A 91 -5.03 -5.35 0.76
CA ARG A 91 -6.19 -4.60 1.23
C ARG A 91 -6.21 -3.17 0.72
N ASP A 92 -5.08 -2.46 0.76
CA ASP A 92 -5.02 -1.10 0.23
C ASP A 92 -5.27 -1.06 -1.27
N LEU A 93 -4.73 -2.02 -2.02
CA LEU A 93 -4.98 -2.14 -3.45
C LEU A 93 -6.47 -2.41 -3.74
N TYR A 94 -7.13 -3.23 -2.93
CA TYR A 94 -8.57 -3.44 -3.05
C TYR A 94 -9.38 -2.18 -2.73
N SER A 95 -9.01 -1.45 -1.68
CA SER A 95 -9.62 -0.16 -1.35
C SER A 95 -9.42 0.85 -2.48
N ALA A 96 -8.24 0.87 -3.13
CA ALA A 96 -8.00 1.69 -4.30
C ALA A 96 -8.94 1.32 -5.46
N CYS A 97 -9.21 0.03 -5.68
CA CYS A 97 -10.18 -0.42 -6.68
C CYS A 97 -11.65 -0.10 -6.34
N ASP A 98 -11.94 0.27 -5.08
CA ASP A 98 -13.27 0.70 -4.65
C ASP A 98 -13.50 2.20 -4.86
N TYR A 99 -12.47 2.95 -5.26
CA TYR A 99 -12.58 4.37 -5.60
C TYR A 99 -13.61 4.59 -6.71
N LYS A 100 -14.50 5.57 -6.50
CA LYS A 100 -15.46 6.01 -7.50
C LYS A 100 -15.40 7.53 -7.61
N PRO A 101 -14.99 8.09 -8.76
CA PRO A 101 -15.02 9.53 -8.97
C PRO A 101 -16.48 10.03 -9.02
N TRP A 102 -16.70 11.28 -8.57
CA TRP A 102 -18.02 11.91 -8.58
C TRP A 102 -18.57 12.09 -10.01
N ALA A 103 -17.71 12.49 -10.94
CA ALA A 103 -17.96 12.50 -12.38
C ALA A 103 -17.30 11.28 -13.01
N ASP A 104 -17.97 10.13 -12.90
CA ASP A 104 -17.51 8.89 -13.50
C ASP A 104 -17.87 8.86 -14.99
N PRO A 105 -16.90 8.89 -15.92
CA PRO A 105 -17.19 8.89 -17.36
C PRO A 105 -17.66 7.53 -17.86
N TYR A 106 -17.61 6.47 -17.03
CA TYR A 106 -17.94 5.12 -17.42
C TYR A 106 -19.36 4.74 -17.01
N PRO A 107 -20.14 4.06 -17.88
CA PRO A 107 -21.40 3.43 -17.48
C PRO A 107 -21.20 2.40 -16.35
N PRO A 108 -22.24 2.12 -15.53
CA PRO A 108 -22.13 1.20 -14.39
C PRO A 108 -21.54 -0.19 -14.73
N ALA A 109 -21.93 -0.77 -15.87
CA ALA A 109 -21.41 -2.06 -16.33
C ALA A 109 -19.92 -2.00 -16.68
N ALA A 110 -19.45 -0.93 -17.32
CA ALA A 110 -18.04 -0.73 -17.62
C ALA A 110 -17.24 -0.52 -16.33
N ARG A 111 -17.75 0.28 -15.38
CA ARG A 111 -17.14 0.47 -14.06
C ARG A 111 -16.99 -0.83 -13.28
N ALA A 112 -17.99 -1.71 -13.32
CA ALA A 112 -17.92 -3.03 -12.68
C ALA A 112 -16.79 -3.90 -13.28
N ARG A 113 -16.63 -3.88 -14.61
CA ARG A 113 -15.54 -4.60 -15.30
C ARG A 113 -14.16 -4.03 -14.96
N LEU A 114 -14.02 -2.70 -14.95
CA LEU A 114 -12.78 -2.01 -14.58
C LEU A 114 -12.38 -2.32 -13.14
N LYS A 115 -13.34 -2.30 -12.21
CA LYS A 115 -13.13 -2.70 -10.81
C LYS A 115 -12.67 -4.15 -10.69
N ALA A 116 -13.28 -5.08 -11.43
CA ALA A 116 -12.87 -6.49 -11.44
C ALA A 116 -11.45 -6.67 -11.98
N ALA A 117 -11.10 -5.95 -13.06
CA ALA A 117 -9.76 -5.94 -13.62
C ALA A 117 -8.72 -5.38 -12.63
N CYS A 118 -9.03 -4.26 -11.97
CA CYS A 118 -8.20 -3.67 -10.92
C CYS A 118 -7.94 -4.67 -9.78
N ARG A 119 -8.99 -5.33 -9.26
CA ARG A 119 -8.84 -6.34 -8.21
C ARG A 119 -8.04 -7.56 -8.67
N LYS A 120 -8.10 -7.93 -9.96
CA LYS A 120 -7.25 -8.98 -10.53
C LYS A 120 -5.78 -8.55 -10.52
N ALA A 121 -5.47 -7.34 -10.98
CA ALA A 121 -4.11 -6.78 -10.94
C ALA A 121 -3.57 -6.72 -9.50
N ALA A 122 -4.38 -6.29 -8.54
CA ALA A 122 -4.03 -6.29 -7.12
C ALA A 122 -3.63 -7.69 -6.59
N ARG A 123 -4.37 -8.74 -6.98
CA ARG A 123 -4.02 -10.12 -6.61
C ARG A 123 -2.72 -10.59 -7.27
N THR A 124 -2.53 -10.29 -8.56
CA THR A 124 -1.29 -10.63 -9.27
C THR A 124 -0.10 -9.98 -8.57
N TYR A 125 -0.20 -8.70 -8.24
CA TYR A 125 0.87 -7.98 -7.57
C TYR A 125 1.13 -8.49 -6.15
N TYR A 126 0.08 -8.74 -5.36
CA TYR A 126 0.21 -9.41 -4.06
C TYR A 126 0.94 -10.76 -4.18
N GLY A 127 0.60 -11.56 -5.20
CA GLY A 127 1.26 -12.84 -5.46
C GLY A 127 2.76 -12.67 -5.74
N ALA A 128 3.12 -11.70 -6.59
CA ALA A 128 4.52 -11.38 -6.90
C ALA A 128 5.31 -10.96 -5.65
N VAL A 129 4.80 -10.03 -4.84
CA VAL A 129 5.51 -9.59 -3.62
C VAL A 129 5.56 -10.69 -2.56
N SER A 130 4.52 -11.51 -2.47
CA SER A 130 4.46 -12.62 -1.51
C SER A 130 5.50 -13.69 -1.84
N ALA A 131 5.67 -13.99 -3.12
CA ALA A 131 6.66 -14.95 -3.63
C ALA A 131 8.09 -14.39 -3.62
N ALA A 132 8.27 -13.08 -3.80
CA ALA A 132 9.57 -12.44 -3.71
C ALA A 132 10.12 -12.57 -2.28
N GLY A 133 11.18 -13.38 -2.14
CA GLY A 133 11.80 -13.75 -0.87
C GLY A 133 12.60 -12.63 -0.25
#